data_AF-A0A8H5HMV0-F1
#
_entry.id   AF-A0A8H5HMV0-F1
#
_cell.length_a   1.000
_cell.length_b   1.000
_cell.length_c   1.000
_cell.angle_alpha   90.00
_cell.angle_beta   90.00
_cell.angle_gamma   90.00
#
_symmetry.space_group_name_H-M   'P 1'
#
loop_
_entity.id
_entity.type
_entity.pdbx_description
1 polymer ?
#
loop_
_entity_poly.entity_id
_entity_poly.type
_entity_poly.pdbx_seq_one_letter_code
_entity_poly.pdbx_strand_id
1 'polypeptide(L)'
;MWQTYATHLSCHLGSSTIDPATSLAIGKAVAATTPSTGTPPRFYDAPVSGGTTGASEAILTFMVSAAPNNPYFPLLKEMFSYMGTSIHALGGPSLGLAAKLSNNHLSGMIALATAEAKIELITGTRKP
;
A
#
# COMPACT_ATOMS: atom_id res chain seq x y z
N MET A 1 -23.19 -15.13 -12.56
CA MET A 1 -21.92 -15.56 -11.92
C MET A 1 -21.41 -14.58 -10.87
N TRP A 2 -21.84 -13.31 -10.85
CA TRP A 2 -21.51 -12.32 -9.80
C TRP A 2 -22.37 -12.40 -8.53
N GLN A 3 -23.52 -13.08 -8.59
CA GLN A 3 -24.50 -13.12 -7.49
C GLN A 3 -24.07 -13.99 -6.29
N THR A 4 -23.09 -14.89 -6.46
CA THR A 4 -22.74 -15.91 -5.46
C THR A 4 -21.55 -15.57 -4.55
N TYR A 5 -20.77 -14.53 -4.86
CA TYR A 5 -19.69 -14.04 -3.96
C TYR A 5 -20.18 -13.00 -2.94
N ALA A 6 -21.41 -12.51 -3.11
CA ALA A 6 -22.03 -11.51 -2.28
C ALA A 6 -22.68 -12.08 -1.00
N THR A 7 -22.11 -13.13 -0.40
CA THR A 7 -22.27 -13.30 1.04
C THR A 7 -21.34 -12.30 1.74
N HIS A 8 -21.70 -11.01 1.62
CA HIS A 8 -21.73 -10.12 2.78
C HIS A 8 -20.42 -10.10 3.61
N LEU A 9 -19.26 -9.95 2.95
CA LEU A 9 -18.00 -9.70 3.62
C LEU A 9 -17.80 -8.19 3.75
N SER A 10 -17.94 -7.65 4.97
CA SER A 10 -17.60 -6.25 5.23
C SER A 10 -16.08 -6.07 5.19
N CYS A 11 -15.53 -5.52 4.11
CA CYS A 11 -14.09 -5.32 3.90
C CYS A 11 -13.77 -3.85 3.67
N HIS A 12 -12.88 -3.29 4.49
CA HIS A 12 -12.40 -1.91 4.41
C HIS A 12 -10.98 -1.91 3.85
N LEU A 13 -10.74 -1.09 2.83
CA LEU A 13 -9.45 -0.99 2.15
C LEU A 13 -8.87 0.42 2.33
N GLY A 14 -7.66 0.50 2.87
CA GLY A 14 -6.86 1.73 2.88
C GLY A 14 -5.79 1.69 1.79
N SER A 15 -5.57 2.78 1.07
CA SER A 15 -4.46 2.91 0.11
C SER A 15 -3.60 4.15 0.35
N SER A 16 -3.95 4.96 1.34
CA SER A 16 -3.19 6.13 1.75
C SER A 16 -1.89 5.72 2.46
N THR A 17 -0.87 6.56 2.36
CA THR A 17 0.34 6.40 3.18
C THR A 17 0.12 7.11 4.52
N ILE A 18 -0.19 6.35 5.56
CA ILE A 18 -0.33 6.82 6.95
C ILE A 18 0.73 6.16 7.84
N ASP A 19 0.88 6.62 9.09
CA ASP A 19 1.79 5.94 10.01
C ASP A 19 1.25 4.55 10.40
N PRO A 20 2.15 3.58 10.71
CA PRO A 20 1.73 2.22 11.03
C PRO A 20 0.82 2.12 12.25
N ALA A 21 0.98 2.99 13.25
CA ALA A 21 0.20 2.95 14.47
C ALA A 21 -1.26 3.37 14.22
N THR A 22 -1.47 4.40 13.39
CA THR A 22 -2.81 4.82 12.95
C THR A 22 -3.51 3.71 12.16
N SER A 23 -2.83 3.06 11.20
CA SER A 23 -3.38 1.91 10.47
C SER A 23 -3.80 0.78 11.41
N LEU A 24 -2.97 0.44 12.42
CA LEU A 24 -3.31 -0.56 13.41
C LEU A 24 -4.53 -0.14 14.26
N ALA A 25 -4.64 1.13 14.61
CA ALA A 25 -5.79 1.67 15.35
C ALA A 25 -7.07 1.58 14.52
N ILE A 26 -7.02 1.94 13.22
CA ILE A 26 -8.13 1.81 12.29
C ILE A 26 -8.54 0.33 12.15
N GLY A 27 -7.57 -0.57 11.97
CA GLY A 27 -7.84 -2.00 11.86
C GLY A 27 -8.53 -2.57 13.09
N LYS A 28 -8.12 -2.14 14.30
CA LYS A 28 -8.79 -2.49 15.56
C LYS A 28 -10.20 -1.92 15.64
N ALA A 29 -10.38 -0.65 15.24
CA ALA A 29 -11.70 0.00 15.24
C ALA A 29 -12.67 -0.70 14.27
N VAL A 30 -12.22 -1.02 13.06
CA VAL A 30 -12.99 -1.79 12.07
C VAL A 30 -13.38 -3.15 12.64
N ALA A 31 -12.42 -3.88 13.22
CA ALA A 31 -12.69 -5.20 13.82
C ALA A 31 -13.69 -5.15 14.99
N ALA A 32 -13.79 -4.01 15.69
CA ALA A 32 -14.73 -3.80 16.79
C ALA A 32 -16.13 -3.39 16.33
N THR A 33 -16.33 -3.06 15.04
CA THR A 33 -17.66 -2.71 14.54
C THR A 33 -18.58 -3.92 14.47
N THR A 34 -19.88 -3.70 14.75
CA THR A 34 -20.89 -4.75 14.66
C THR A 34 -20.99 -5.24 13.22
N PRO A 35 -20.85 -6.55 12.96
CA PRO A 35 -21.00 -7.07 11.61
C PRO A 35 -22.43 -6.81 11.11
N SER A 36 -22.56 -6.09 10.00
CA SER A 36 -23.85 -5.95 9.26
C SER A 36 -24.32 -7.28 8.64
N THR A 37 -23.45 -8.26 8.72
CA THR A 37 -23.39 -9.49 7.96
C THR A 37 -22.68 -10.47 8.88
N GLY A 38 -23.19 -11.67 9.17
CA GLY A 38 -22.65 -12.57 10.21
C GLY A 38 -21.14 -12.94 10.14
N THR A 39 -20.41 -12.41 9.17
CA THR A 39 -18.95 -12.43 9.06
C THR A 39 -18.30 -11.14 9.62
N PRO A 40 -17.28 -11.23 10.49
CA PRO A 40 -16.62 -10.06 11.07
C PRO A 40 -15.97 -9.17 9.99
N PRO A 41 -16.03 -7.83 10.17
CA PRO A 41 -15.43 -6.90 9.25
C PRO A 41 -13.90 -7.02 9.24
N ARG A 42 -13.29 -6.80 8.07
CA ARG A 42 -11.84 -6.86 7.87
C ARG A 42 -11.32 -5.53 7.39
N PHE A 43 -10.07 -5.23 7.73
CA PHE A 43 -9.34 -4.08 7.25
C PHE A 43 -8.03 -4.54 6.60
N TYR A 44 -7.75 -4.04 5.41
CA TYR A 44 -6.49 -4.24 4.71
C TYR A 44 -5.92 -2.89 4.28
N ASP A 45 -4.67 -2.65 4.63
CA ASP A 45 -3.92 -1.49 4.15
C ASP A 45 -3.04 -1.89 2.97
N ALA A 46 -3.16 -1.19 1.86
CA ALA A 46 -2.51 -1.46 0.58
C ALA A 46 -1.99 -0.15 -0.04
N PRO A 47 -1.01 0.51 0.60
CA PRO A 47 -0.41 1.73 0.07
C PRO A 47 0.18 1.50 -1.33
N VAL A 48 0.21 2.58 -2.12
CA VAL A 48 0.57 2.50 -3.54
C VAL A 48 1.80 3.33 -3.93
N SER A 49 2.52 2.87 -4.95
CA SER A 49 3.54 3.64 -5.71
C SER A 49 3.13 3.74 -7.18
N GLY A 50 3.59 4.79 -7.88
CA GLY A 50 3.34 5.00 -9.32
C GLY A 50 2.85 6.41 -9.70
N GLY A 51 2.46 7.23 -8.72
CA GLY A 51 2.01 8.61 -8.96
C GLY A 51 0.72 8.69 -9.78
N THR A 52 0.38 9.90 -10.22
CA THR A 52 -0.84 10.15 -11.01
C THR A 52 -0.78 9.51 -12.39
N THR A 53 0.39 9.54 -13.06
CA THR A 53 0.61 8.87 -14.35
C THR A 53 0.42 7.36 -14.25
N GLY A 54 1.03 6.72 -13.25
CA GLY A 54 0.87 5.28 -13.05
C GLY A 54 -0.57 4.88 -12.70
N ALA A 55 -1.31 5.76 -12.03
CA ALA A 55 -2.73 5.56 -11.78
C ALA A 55 -3.57 5.63 -13.07
N SER A 56 -3.32 6.62 -13.94
CA SER A 56 -4.05 6.74 -15.21
C SER A 56 -3.75 5.60 -16.19
N GLU A 57 -2.55 5.02 -16.11
CA GLU A 57 -2.13 3.89 -16.95
C GLU A 57 -2.45 2.52 -16.33
N ALA A 58 -3.05 2.49 -15.14
CA ALA A 58 -3.34 1.26 -14.38
C ALA A 58 -2.11 0.39 -14.10
N ILE A 59 -0.96 1.02 -13.85
CA ILE A 59 0.33 0.37 -13.58
C ILE A 59 0.84 0.61 -12.15
N LEU A 60 -0.05 0.96 -11.21
CA LEU A 60 0.34 1.14 -9.82
C LEU A 60 0.95 -0.12 -9.21
N THR A 61 1.84 0.10 -8.26
CA THR A 61 2.33 -0.95 -7.36
C THR A 61 1.58 -0.91 -6.05
N PHE A 62 0.91 -1.99 -5.68
CA PHE A 62 0.21 -2.17 -4.41
C PHE A 62 1.06 -2.98 -3.43
N MET A 63 1.26 -2.41 -2.24
CA MET A 63 2.01 -2.99 -1.12
C MET A 63 1.02 -3.49 -0.06
N VAL A 64 0.41 -4.65 -0.27
CA VAL A 64 -0.73 -5.14 0.53
C VAL A 64 -0.25 -5.71 1.87
N SER A 65 -0.80 -5.20 2.97
CA SER A 65 -0.62 -5.70 4.33
C SER A 65 -1.49 -6.94 4.57
N ALA A 66 -1.21 -8.00 3.81
CA ALA A 66 -1.77 -9.34 4.00
C ALA A 66 -0.65 -10.39 3.91
N ALA A 67 -0.73 -11.43 4.75
CA ALA A 67 0.16 -12.56 4.64
C ALA A 67 0.00 -13.24 3.27
N PRO A 68 1.07 -13.79 2.66
CA PRO A 68 0.97 -14.47 1.37
C PRO A 68 -0.04 -15.62 1.36
N ASN A 69 -0.23 -16.28 2.51
CA ASN A 69 -1.21 -17.35 2.70
C ASN A 69 -2.60 -16.85 3.18
N ASN A 70 -2.86 -15.54 3.16
CA ASN A 70 -4.15 -15.00 3.54
C ASN A 70 -5.23 -15.46 2.53
N PRO A 71 -6.34 -16.07 2.97
CA PRO A 71 -7.35 -16.64 2.07
C PRO A 71 -8.06 -15.60 1.20
N TYR A 72 -8.02 -14.32 1.59
CA TYR A 72 -8.62 -13.22 0.82
C TYR A 72 -7.63 -12.53 -0.12
N PHE A 73 -6.34 -12.86 -0.06
CA PHE A 73 -5.35 -12.23 -0.94
C PHE A 73 -5.64 -12.44 -2.44
N PRO A 74 -6.12 -13.61 -2.92
CA PRO A 74 -6.52 -13.76 -4.32
C PRO A 74 -7.59 -12.75 -4.75
N LEU A 75 -8.60 -12.52 -3.91
CA LEU A 75 -9.66 -11.53 -4.17
C LEU A 75 -9.10 -10.10 -4.16
N LEU A 76 -8.28 -9.75 -3.16
CA LEU A 76 -7.61 -8.44 -3.11
C LEU A 76 -6.73 -8.21 -4.34
N LYS A 77 -6.01 -9.24 -4.78
CA LYS A 77 -5.13 -9.17 -5.95
C LYS A 77 -5.93 -8.95 -7.23
N GLU A 78 -7.04 -9.65 -7.40
CA GLU A 78 -7.96 -9.42 -8.52
C GLU A 78 -8.50 -7.98 -8.50
N MET A 79 -8.98 -7.51 -7.35
CA MET A 79 -9.50 -6.14 -7.20
C MET A 79 -8.44 -5.08 -7.51
N PHE A 80 -7.21 -5.24 -7.03
CA PHE A 80 -6.13 -4.27 -7.28
C PHE A 80 -5.56 -4.36 -8.69
N SER A 81 -5.71 -5.49 -9.38
CA SER A 81 -5.23 -5.65 -10.77
C SER A 81 -5.91 -4.73 -11.78
N TYR A 82 -7.08 -4.17 -11.45
CA TYR A 82 -7.74 -3.16 -12.28
C TYR A 82 -7.03 -1.79 -12.26
N MET A 83 -6.16 -1.54 -11.29
CA MET A 83 -5.44 -0.27 -11.14
C MET A 83 -3.92 -0.43 -11.14
N GLY A 84 -3.41 -1.66 -11.10
CA GLY A 84 -2.00 -1.92 -10.92
C GLY A 84 -1.53 -3.22 -11.54
N THR A 85 -0.28 -3.23 -11.98
CA THR A 85 0.38 -4.41 -12.55
C THR A 85 1.18 -5.18 -11.50
N SER A 86 1.53 -4.53 -10.39
CA SER A 86 2.41 -5.10 -9.36
C SER A 86 1.69 -5.14 -8.01
N ILE A 87 1.22 -6.32 -7.60
CA ILE A 87 0.47 -6.50 -6.34
C ILE A 87 1.23 -7.47 -5.43
N HIS A 88 1.77 -6.96 -4.33
CA HIS A 88 2.62 -7.71 -3.41
C HIS A 88 1.92 -7.92 -2.06
N ALA A 89 1.86 -9.18 -1.60
CA ALA A 89 1.51 -9.52 -0.22
C ALA A 89 2.75 -9.37 0.66
N LEU A 90 2.74 -8.41 1.58
CA LEU A 90 3.90 -8.02 2.39
C LEU A 90 3.82 -8.46 3.85
N GLY A 91 2.88 -9.36 4.19
CA GLY A 91 2.79 -9.93 5.52
C GLY A 91 1.69 -9.31 6.37
N GLY A 92 1.87 -9.29 7.69
CA GLY A 92 0.85 -8.87 8.64
C GLY A 92 0.41 -7.41 8.53
N PRO A 93 -0.52 -6.99 9.42
CA PRO A 93 -1.02 -5.62 9.48
C PRO A 93 0.09 -4.58 9.49
N SER A 94 -0.08 -3.50 8.73
CA SER A 94 0.86 -2.39 8.56
C SER A 94 2.24 -2.71 7.96
N LEU A 95 2.55 -3.95 7.58
CA LEU A 95 3.84 -4.26 6.93
C LEU A 95 3.94 -3.68 5.51
N GLY A 96 2.82 -3.54 4.81
CA GLY A 96 2.78 -2.82 3.54
C GLY A 96 3.11 -1.33 3.69
N LEU A 97 2.63 -0.70 4.77
CA LEU A 97 3.00 0.68 5.12
C LEU A 97 4.46 0.80 5.50
N ALA A 98 5.01 -0.13 6.29
CA ALA A 98 6.43 -0.13 6.62
C ALA A 98 7.31 -0.22 5.37
N ALA A 99 6.94 -1.08 4.40
CA ALA A 99 7.61 -1.17 3.12
C ALA A 99 7.48 0.14 2.31
N LYS A 100 6.28 0.74 2.26
CA LYS A 100 6.05 2.00 1.55
C LYS A 100 6.85 3.16 2.15
N LEU A 101 6.89 3.27 3.48
CA LEU A 101 7.65 4.30 4.18
C LEU A 101 9.15 4.15 3.91
N SER A 102 9.65 2.91 3.94
CA SER A 102 11.05 2.61 3.58
C SER A 102 11.35 2.99 2.13
N ASN A 103 10.47 2.65 1.20
CA ASN A 103 10.59 3.03 -0.22
C ASN A 103 10.64 4.55 -0.39
N ASN A 104 9.72 5.28 0.25
CA ASN A 104 9.68 6.74 0.16
C ASN A 104 10.92 7.39 0.79
N HIS A 105 11.40 6.87 1.92
CA HIS A 105 12.62 7.35 2.57
C HIS A 105 13.84 7.18 1.66
N LEU A 106 14.00 6.00 1.05
CA LEU A 106 15.08 5.73 0.11
C LEU A 106 15.00 6.64 -1.13
N SER A 107 13.81 6.82 -1.72
CA SER A 107 13.62 7.78 -2.83
C SER A 107 14.03 9.19 -2.44
N GLY A 108 13.71 9.63 -1.22
CA GLY A 108 14.13 10.93 -0.71
C GLY A 108 15.65 11.07 -0.62
N MET A 109 16.33 10.06 -0.07
CA MET A 109 17.80 10.05 0.00
C MET A 109 18.45 10.08 -1.39
N ILE A 110 17.92 9.32 -2.35
CA ILE A 110 18.41 9.33 -3.74
C ILE A 110 18.25 10.71 -4.37
N ALA A 111 17.09 11.35 -4.15
CA ALA A 111 16.84 12.70 -4.66
C ALA A 111 17.83 13.73 -4.07
N LEU A 112 18.10 13.64 -2.76
CA LEU A 112 19.08 14.49 -2.08
C LEU A 112 20.49 14.28 -2.64
N ALA A 113 20.95 13.03 -2.73
CA ALA A 113 22.27 12.71 -3.28
C ALA A 113 22.42 13.18 -4.74
N THR A 114 21.37 13.02 -5.55
CA THR A 114 21.34 13.49 -6.94
C THR A 114 21.42 15.02 -7.00
N ALA A 115 20.72 15.72 -6.11
CA ALA A 115 20.79 17.17 -6.02
C ALA A 115 22.18 17.65 -5.63
N GLU A 116 22.83 17.01 -4.65
CA GLU A 116 24.21 17.34 -4.26
C GLU A 116 25.21 17.14 -5.39
N ALA A 117 25.14 15.99 -6.07
CA ALA A 117 26.00 15.71 -7.23
C ALA A 117 25.81 16.75 -8.35
N LYS A 118 24.56 17.17 -8.59
CA LYS A 118 24.26 18.21 -9.58
C LYS A 118 24.80 19.58 -9.16
N ILE A 119 24.72 19.93 -7.88
CA ILE A 119 25.30 21.18 -7.37
C ILE A 119 26.81 21.18 -7.60
N GLU A 120 27.52 20.12 -7.20
CA GLU A 120 28.97 20.01 -7.38
C GLU A 120 29.40 20.15 -8.86
N LEU A 121 28.65 19.53 -9.77
CA LEU A 121 28.89 19.65 -11.21
C LEU A 121 28.72 21.10 -11.72
N ILE A 122 27.77 21.86 -11.18
CA ILE A 122 27.47 23.22 -11.63
C ILE A 122 28.42 24.24 -11.00
N THR A 123 28.75 24.09 -9.71
CA THR A 123 29.56 25.06 -8.96
C THR A 123 31.06 24.83 -9.10
N GLY A 124 31.48 23.67 -9.61
CA GLY A 124 32.90 23.31 -9.73
C GLY A 124 33.61 23.14 -8.39
N THR A 125 32.87 23.13 -7.28
CA THR A 125 33.40 22.93 -5.94
C THR A 125 33.59 21.44 -5.70
N ARG A 126 34.76 20.89 -6.04
CA ARG A 126 35.15 19.59 -5.48
C ARG A 126 35.16 19.74 -3.96
N LYS A 127 34.33 18.97 -3.24
CA LYS A 127 34.61 18.75 -1.82
C LYS A 127 35.99 18.07 -1.75
N PRO A 128 36.91 18.49 -0.86
CA PRO A 128 38.20 17.84 -0.71
C PRO A 128 38.05 16.35 -0.37
#